data_AF-A0A932EXX4-F1
#
_entry.id   AF-A0A932EXX4-F1
#
_cell.length_a   1.000
_cell.length_b   1.000
_cell.length_c   1.000
_cell.angle_alpha   90.00
_cell.angle_beta   90.00
_cell.angle_gamma   90.00
#
_symmetry.space_group_name_H-M   'P 1'
#
loop_
_entity.id
_entity.type
_entity.pdbx_description
1 polymer ?
#
loop_
_entity_poly.entity_id
_entity_poly.type
_entity_poly.pdbx_seq_one_letter_code
_entity_poly.pdbx_strand_id
1 'polypeptide(L)'
;MTMPTGLRVRRLAPRVVAAIILLGATLALGELTGLPASSADRTANFVATGHDMEYHCALGQQCPYFSILVTKVRNGSTLPVLAIAQAGDLPAALTAVSVPFTPVDPTDPAFATTPFVSPSGAPLFSAIVVNSDDTCGGCDGTAAGITAINARKDDFKAFFNAGGGIFALAGAERRDTYYDFVPLSGLAAAAVSPPFTVTAEGTALGITDAEANCCPTHNAFANPPDPFVVLESDSAGLAETIAAFDVVIGGGGFETTTTTTTTTTAPTTTTSTAPTTTTATSVAPSTTTPPPPPPPAPPAVPVGGAADFTG
;
A
#
# COMPACT_ATOMS: atom_id res chain seq x y z
N MET A 1 -56.97 -44.33 12.61
CA MET A 1 -56.41 -43.22 11.81
C MET A 1 -55.08 -42.89 12.48
N THR A 2 -54.02 -43.48 11.96
CA THR A 2 -52.86 -43.89 12.76
C THR A 2 -51.61 -43.36 12.08
N MET A 3 -50.89 -42.46 12.74
CA MET A 3 -49.62 -41.88 12.29
C MET A 3 -48.50 -42.94 12.30
N PRO A 4 -47.56 -42.95 11.33
CA PRO A 4 -46.31 -43.66 11.49
C PRO A 4 -45.17 -42.71 11.91
N THR A 5 -44.75 -42.90 13.14
CA THR A 5 -43.43 -42.58 13.72
C THR A 5 -42.31 -43.35 13.02
N GLY A 6 -41.13 -42.76 12.85
CA GLY A 6 -39.96 -43.51 12.38
C GLY A 6 -38.65 -42.74 12.20
N LEU A 7 -38.14 -42.08 13.24
CA LEU A 7 -36.77 -41.55 13.27
C LEU A 7 -35.77 -42.71 13.45
N ARG A 8 -34.91 -42.97 12.46
CA ARG A 8 -33.84 -43.99 12.54
C ARG A 8 -32.51 -43.36 12.98
N VAL A 9 -32.12 -43.62 14.22
CA VAL A 9 -30.77 -43.37 14.74
C VAL A 9 -29.83 -44.46 14.23
N ARG A 10 -28.88 -44.12 13.34
CA ARG A 10 -27.79 -45.01 12.97
C ARG A 10 -26.68 -44.92 14.02
N ARG A 11 -26.47 -46.01 14.74
CA ARG A 11 -25.33 -46.22 15.64
C ARG A 11 -24.07 -46.48 14.79
N LEU A 12 -23.01 -45.70 14.97
CA LEU A 12 -21.66 -46.05 14.53
C LEU A 12 -21.02 -46.96 15.58
N ALA A 13 -20.41 -48.05 15.12
CA ALA A 13 -19.75 -49.05 15.95
C ALA A 13 -18.30 -48.65 16.30
N PRO A 14 -17.77 -49.05 17.47
CA PRO A 14 -16.38 -48.82 17.88
C PRO A 14 -15.53 -50.08 17.75
N ARG A 15 -14.48 -50.07 16.91
CA ARG A 15 -13.39 -51.07 16.79
C ARG A 15 -12.24 -50.34 16.05
N VAL A 16 -10.96 -50.27 16.42
CA VAL A 16 -10.01 -51.12 17.15
C VAL A 16 -8.85 -50.25 17.67
N VAL A 17 -8.24 -50.67 18.77
CA VAL A 17 -7.13 -50.08 19.56
C VAL A 17 -5.74 -50.61 19.10
N ALA A 18 -4.69 -49.78 19.26
CA ALA A 18 -3.25 -50.10 19.41
C ALA A 18 -2.47 -50.66 18.19
N ALA A 19 -1.14 -50.52 18.04
CA ALA A 19 -0.07 -49.67 18.56
C ALA A 19 1.22 -50.17 17.85
N ILE A 20 2.05 -49.32 17.23
CA ILE A 20 3.47 -49.65 16.95
C ILE A 20 4.32 -48.39 17.12
N ILE A 21 5.08 -48.39 18.22
CA ILE A 21 6.26 -47.54 18.45
C ILE A 21 7.43 -48.25 17.78
N LEU A 22 8.13 -47.58 16.85
CA LEU A 22 9.47 -48.00 16.45
C LEU A 22 10.39 -46.78 16.36
N LEU A 23 11.30 -46.74 17.34
CA LEU A 23 12.41 -45.83 17.53
C LEU A 23 13.57 -46.27 16.62
N GLY A 24 14.22 -45.36 15.88
CA GLY A 24 15.35 -45.75 15.04
C GLY A 24 16.05 -44.62 14.27
N ALA A 25 16.74 -43.75 15.01
CA ALA A 25 17.94 -42.98 14.65
C ALA A 25 18.26 -42.73 13.15
N THR A 26 18.09 -41.49 12.71
CA THR A 26 18.81 -40.91 11.56
C THR A 26 19.28 -39.49 11.87
N LEU A 27 20.59 -39.39 12.11
CA LEU A 27 21.50 -38.27 11.87
C LEU A 27 21.00 -36.84 12.18
N ALA A 28 21.41 -36.35 13.34
CA ALA A 28 21.64 -34.93 13.58
C ALA A 28 22.77 -34.42 12.65
N LEU A 29 22.41 -33.91 11.48
CA LEU A 29 23.28 -33.03 10.69
C LEU A 29 22.93 -31.59 11.03
N GLY A 30 23.85 -30.96 11.75
CA GLY A 30 24.09 -29.51 11.81
C GLY A 30 22.86 -28.60 11.68
N GLU A 31 22.30 -28.23 12.82
CA GLU A 31 21.69 -26.91 12.97
C GLU A 31 22.81 -25.88 12.72
N LEU A 32 23.03 -25.55 11.46
CA LEU A 32 23.67 -24.30 11.09
C LEU A 32 22.67 -23.23 11.53
N THR A 33 22.80 -22.82 12.80
CA THR A 33 22.07 -21.71 13.42
C THR A 33 22.07 -20.58 12.42
N GLY A 34 20.91 -20.34 11.81
CA GLY A 34 20.71 -19.27 10.86
C GLY A 34 21.24 -18.02 11.50
N LEU A 35 22.33 -17.48 10.93
CA LEU A 35 22.74 -16.13 11.24
C LEU A 35 21.47 -15.29 11.07
N PRO A 36 21.11 -14.45 12.07
CA PRO A 36 19.95 -13.58 11.92
C PRO A 36 20.15 -12.89 10.59
N ALA A 37 19.20 -13.09 9.66
CA ALA A 37 19.19 -12.29 8.44
C ALA A 37 19.25 -10.87 8.96
N SER A 38 20.40 -10.22 8.76
CA SER A 38 20.60 -8.83 9.16
C SER A 38 19.37 -8.14 8.61
N SER A 39 18.60 -7.53 9.50
CA SER A 39 17.49 -6.65 9.15
C SER A 39 18.10 -5.48 8.39
N ALA A 40 18.49 -5.71 7.14
CA ALA A 40 18.68 -4.66 6.18
C ALA A 40 17.33 -3.96 6.18
N ASP A 41 17.32 -2.70 6.61
CA ASP A 41 16.13 -1.87 6.66
C ASP A 41 15.42 -2.03 5.32
N ARG A 42 14.28 -2.72 5.35
CA ARG A 42 13.49 -2.97 4.16
C ARG A 42 12.65 -1.73 3.97
N THR A 43 12.87 -1.07 2.86
CA THR A 43 12.05 0.06 2.46
C THR A 43 10.67 -0.41 2.03
N ALA A 44 9.67 0.41 2.27
CA ALA A 44 8.28 0.16 1.88
C ALA A 44 7.66 1.39 1.25
N ASN A 45 6.48 1.18 0.65
CA ASN A 45 5.71 2.22 0.00
C ASN A 45 4.47 2.55 0.85
N PHE A 46 4.26 3.83 1.09
CA PHE A 46 3.10 4.39 1.78
C PHE A 46 2.28 5.25 0.82
N VAL A 47 0.97 5.15 0.91
CA VAL A 47 0.02 6.05 0.26
C VAL A 47 -1.09 6.40 1.25
N ALA A 48 -1.47 7.67 1.32
CA ALA A 48 -2.70 8.12 1.95
C ALA A 48 -3.49 9.01 0.98
N THR A 49 -4.82 8.88 1.00
CA THR A 49 -5.71 9.60 0.09
C THR A 49 -6.97 10.09 0.80
N GLY A 50 -7.54 11.18 0.28
CA GLY A 50 -8.87 11.66 0.62
C GLY A 50 -10.02 10.96 -0.09
N HIS A 51 -9.72 10.09 -1.04
CA HIS A 51 -10.72 9.34 -1.80
C HIS A 51 -11.16 8.06 -1.09
N ASP A 52 -12.46 7.79 -1.12
CA ASP A 52 -13.09 6.52 -0.78
C ASP A 52 -13.12 5.57 -1.98
N MET A 53 -11.95 5.37 -2.59
CA MET A 53 -11.80 4.62 -3.85
C MET A 53 -12.31 3.18 -3.74
N GLU A 54 -12.26 2.59 -2.56
CA GLU A 54 -12.78 1.25 -2.31
C GLU A 54 -14.29 1.20 -2.37
N TYR A 55 -14.98 2.23 -1.86
CA TYR A 55 -16.43 2.37 -1.99
C TYR A 55 -16.81 2.52 -3.45
N HIS A 56 -16.18 3.46 -4.15
CA HIS A 56 -16.45 3.68 -5.57
C HIS A 56 -16.08 2.47 -6.44
N CYS A 57 -14.99 1.76 -6.13
CA CYS A 57 -14.59 0.57 -6.88
C CYS A 57 -15.50 -0.62 -6.62
N ALA A 58 -16.04 -0.78 -5.41
CA ALA A 58 -17.10 -1.75 -5.15
C ALA A 58 -18.34 -1.53 -6.05
N LEU A 59 -18.56 -0.28 -6.49
CA LEU A 59 -19.62 0.13 -7.42
C LEU A 59 -19.18 0.17 -8.90
N GLY A 60 -17.94 -0.22 -9.21
CA GLY A 60 -17.39 -0.22 -10.57
C GLY A 60 -16.86 1.13 -11.08
N GLN A 61 -16.59 2.08 -10.19
CA GLN A 61 -16.00 3.41 -10.47
C GLN A 61 -14.61 3.50 -9.81
N GLN A 62 -13.70 4.36 -10.28
CA GLN A 62 -12.31 4.49 -9.73
C GLN A 62 -11.45 3.23 -9.62
N CYS A 63 -11.92 2.04 -10.05
CA CYS A 63 -11.13 0.81 -9.92
C CYS A 63 -9.73 0.88 -10.56
N PRO A 64 -9.52 1.54 -11.72
CA PRO A 64 -8.17 1.74 -12.24
C PRO A 64 -7.27 2.52 -11.26
N TYR A 65 -7.77 3.61 -10.68
CA TYR A 65 -7.03 4.40 -9.70
C TYR A 65 -6.72 3.60 -8.43
N PHE A 66 -7.73 2.93 -7.86
CA PHE A 66 -7.55 2.03 -6.71
C PHE A 66 -6.49 0.95 -7.02
N SER A 67 -6.55 0.33 -8.21
CA SER A 67 -5.61 -0.71 -8.65
C SER A 67 -4.16 -0.20 -8.76
N ILE A 68 -3.97 1.01 -9.30
CA ILE A 68 -2.65 1.66 -9.40
C ILE A 68 -2.02 1.78 -8.00
N LEU A 69 -2.76 2.35 -7.05
CA LEU A 69 -2.24 2.62 -5.70
C LEU A 69 -2.03 1.33 -4.90
N VAL A 70 -2.96 0.37 -4.95
CA VAL A 70 -2.77 -0.96 -4.32
C VAL A 70 -1.55 -1.66 -4.90
N THR A 71 -1.37 -1.65 -6.22
CA THR A 71 -0.20 -2.25 -6.86
C THR A 71 1.10 -1.58 -6.42
N LYS A 72 1.10 -0.24 -6.31
CA LYS A 72 2.25 0.53 -5.89
C LYS A 72 2.66 0.21 -4.46
N VAL A 73 1.73 0.15 -3.50
CA VAL A 73 2.07 -0.17 -2.11
C VAL A 73 2.54 -1.61 -1.93
N ARG A 74 2.03 -2.56 -2.74
CA ARG A 74 2.48 -3.95 -2.71
C ARG A 74 3.91 -4.15 -3.20
N ASN A 75 4.47 -3.18 -3.93
CA ASN A 75 5.87 -3.16 -4.40
C ASN A 75 6.34 -4.48 -5.04
N GLY A 76 5.49 -5.09 -5.87
CA GLY A 76 5.78 -6.37 -6.54
C GLY A 76 5.65 -7.64 -5.69
N SER A 77 5.30 -7.53 -4.40
CA SER A 77 5.07 -8.69 -3.52
C SER A 77 3.84 -9.50 -3.94
N THR A 78 3.97 -10.83 -3.91
CA THR A 78 2.91 -11.79 -4.23
C THR A 78 2.10 -12.24 -3.01
N LEU A 79 2.48 -11.83 -1.80
CA LEU A 79 1.69 -12.08 -0.59
C LEU A 79 0.31 -11.42 -0.68
N PRO A 80 -0.72 -11.94 0.02
CA PRO A 80 -2.02 -11.29 0.06
C PRO A 80 -1.95 -9.91 0.74
N VAL A 81 -2.92 -9.06 0.44
CA VAL A 81 -3.18 -7.82 1.18
C VAL A 81 -3.91 -8.14 2.48
N LEU A 82 -3.57 -7.48 3.59
CA LEU A 82 -4.42 -7.44 4.77
C LEU A 82 -5.44 -6.31 4.59
N ALA A 83 -6.70 -6.67 4.40
CA ALA A 83 -7.79 -5.72 4.22
C ALA A 83 -8.44 -5.45 5.58
N ILE A 84 -8.17 -4.29 6.18
CA ILE A 84 -8.77 -3.92 7.45
C ILE A 84 -10.08 -3.21 7.16
N ALA A 85 -11.20 -3.91 7.38
CA ALA A 85 -12.57 -3.48 7.07
C ALA A 85 -13.58 -4.33 7.85
N GLN A 86 -14.73 -3.76 8.22
CA GLN A 86 -15.79 -4.46 8.97
C GLN A 86 -16.60 -5.44 8.11
N ALA A 87 -16.69 -5.17 6.80
CA ALA A 87 -17.08 -6.02 5.68
C ALA A 87 -17.75 -5.13 4.63
N GLY A 88 -17.64 -5.50 3.35
CA GLY A 88 -18.33 -4.80 2.27
C GLY A 88 -17.35 -4.30 1.23
N ASP A 89 -17.09 -2.99 1.24
CA ASP A 89 -16.56 -2.28 0.09
C ASP A 89 -15.10 -2.60 -0.20
N LEU A 90 -14.23 -2.60 0.81
CA LEU A 90 -12.81 -2.92 0.59
C LEU A 90 -12.59 -4.35 0.06
N PRO A 91 -13.18 -5.41 0.65
CA PRO A 91 -13.17 -6.75 0.05
C PRO A 91 -13.73 -6.80 -1.38
N ALA A 92 -14.81 -6.06 -1.67
CA ALA A 92 -15.41 -6.01 -3.01
C ALA A 92 -14.49 -5.32 -4.03
N ALA A 93 -13.88 -4.19 -3.67
CA ALA A 93 -12.91 -3.47 -4.50
C ALA A 93 -11.67 -4.32 -4.80
N LEU A 94 -11.08 -4.96 -3.77
CA LEU A 94 -9.92 -5.85 -3.95
C LEU A 94 -10.26 -7.04 -4.85
N THR A 95 -11.48 -7.58 -4.75
CA THR A 95 -11.98 -8.60 -5.68
C THR A 95 -12.09 -8.06 -7.10
N ALA A 96 -12.66 -6.87 -7.28
CA ALA A 96 -12.82 -6.24 -8.59
C ALA A 96 -11.49 -5.99 -9.31
N VAL A 97 -10.43 -5.64 -8.58
CA VAL A 97 -9.08 -5.45 -9.12
C VAL A 97 -8.20 -6.72 -9.06
N SER A 98 -8.78 -7.88 -8.75
CA SER A 98 -8.11 -9.18 -8.73
C SER A 98 -6.88 -9.25 -7.81
N VAL A 99 -6.93 -8.58 -6.66
CA VAL A 99 -5.86 -8.61 -5.65
C VAL A 99 -6.23 -9.62 -4.55
N PRO A 100 -5.42 -10.66 -4.29
CA PRO A 100 -5.65 -11.57 -3.18
C PRO A 100 -5.59 -10.84 -1.83
N PHE A 101 -6.52 -11.12 -0.93
CA PHE A 101 -6.58 -10.46 0.37
C PHE A 101 -7.04 -11.38 1.51
N THR A 102 -6.75 -10.96 2.74
CA THR A 102 -7.27 -11.51 3.99
C THR A 102 -8.05 -10.40 4.69
N PRO A 103 -9.39 -10.49 4.81
CA PRO A 103 -10.17 -9.49 5.51
C PRO A 103 -10.00 -9.64 7.02
N VAL A 104 -9.91 -8.52 7.72
CA VAL A 104 -9.92 -8.45 9.18
C VAL A 104 -10.79 -7.29 9.64
N ASP A 105 -11.76 -7.60 10.49
CA ASP A 105 -12.61 -6.61 11.14
C ASP A 105 -11.86 -5.97 12.32
N PRO A 106 -11.57 -4.66 12.29
CA PRO A 106 -10.87 -3.99 13.38
C PRO A 106 -11.68 -3.93 14.69
N THR A 107 -12.99 -4.19 14.66
CA THR A 107 -13.85 -4.24 15.86
C THR A 107 -13.90 -5.63 16.50
N ASP A 108 -13.45 -6.67 15.81
CA ASP A 108 -13.31 -8.01 16.38
C ASP A 108 -12.14 -8.01 17.39
N PRO A 109 -12.33 -8.50 18.64
CA PRO A 109 -11.25 -8.63 19.61
C PRO A 109 -10.01 -9.39 19.10
N ALA A 110 -10.17 -10.30 18.14
CA ALA A 110 -9.06 -11.00 17.50
C ALA A 110 -8.10 -10.03 16.81
N PHE A 111 -8.59 -8.91 16.26
CA PHE A 111 -7.75 -7.90 15.61
C PHE A 111 -6.66 -7.38 16.54
N ALA A 112 -6.90 -7.23 17.84
CA ALA A 112 -5.89 -6.77 18.78
C ALA A 112 -4.65 -7.69 18.87
N THR A 113 -4.77 -8.94 18.41
CA THR A 113 -3.71 -9.95 18.45
C THR A 113 -3.31 -10.48 17.07
N THR A 114 -3.94 -9.99 15.99
CA THR A 114 -3.59 -10.41 14.61
C THR A 114 -2.15 -9.99 14.30
N PRO A 115 -1.24 -10.94 13.96
CA PRO A 115 0.13 -10.62 13.62
C PRO A 115 0.21 -10.01 12.22
N PHE A 116 0.98 -8.93 12.06
CA PHE A 116 1.30 -8.36 10.74
C PHE A 116 2.65 -8.88 10.21
N VAL A 117 3.53 -9.29 11.11
CA VAL A 117 4.84 -9.89 10.82
C VAL A 117 4.94 -11.29 11.43
N SER A 118 5.74 -12.14 10.81
CA SER A 118 6.09 -13.47 11.29
C SER A 118 7.04 -13.39 12.50
N PRO A 119 7.24 -14.51 13.25
CA PRO A 119 8.24 -14.54 14.33
C PRO A 119 9.67 -14.22 13.90
N SER A 120 10.01 -14.36 12.62
CA SER A 120 11.32 -13.96 12.06
C SER A 120 11.37 -12.50 11.62
N GLY A 121 10.32 -11.70 11.86
CA GLY A 121 10.22 -10.30 11.47
C GLY A 121 9.93 -10.05 9.99
N ALA A 122 9.61 -11.09 9.20
CA ALA A 122 9.19 -10.91 7.81
C ALA A 122 7.70 -10.55 7.72
N PRO A 123 7.27 -9.68 6.78
CA PRO A 123 5.87 -9.29 6.65
C PRO A 123 5.03 -10.50 6.23
N LEU A 124 3.84 -10.66 6.81
CA LEU A 124 2.89 -11.74 6.46
C LEU A 124 2.01 -11.37 5.26
N PHE A 125 1.99 -10.09 4.90
CA PHE A 125 1.16 -9.50 3.86
C PHE A 125 2.00 -8.63 2.93
N SER A 126 1.54 -8.40 1.70
CA SER A 126 2.21 -7.49 0.76
C SER A 126 1.97 -6.03 1.10
N ALA A 127 0.76 -5.72 1.52
CA ALA A 127 0.37 -4.43 2.04
C ALA A 127 -0.78 -4.57 3.05
N ILE A 128 -0.95 -3.54 3.88
CA ILE A 128 -2.18 -3.30 4.64
C ILE A 128 -2.96 -2.21 3.92
N VAL A 129 -4.23 -2.46 3.64
CA VAL A 129 -5.16 -1.45 3.14
C VAL A 129 -6.21 -1.20 4.22
N VAL A 130 -6.38 0.06 4.61
CA VAL A 130 -7.32 0.49 5.65
C VAL A 130 -8.50 1.18 4.97
N ASN A 131 -9.71 0.68 5.21
CA ASN A 131 -10.95 1.21 4.62
C ASN A 131 -11.25 2.65 5.07
N SER A 132 -12.02 3.39 4.28
CA SER A 132 -12.43 4.75 4.59
C SER A 132 -13.41 4.82 5.75
N ASP A 133 -13.41 5.97 6.41
CA ASP A 133 -14.31 6.31 7.50
C ASP A 133 -15.80 6.28 7.09
N ASP A 134 -16.67 5.76 7.96
CA ASP A 134 -18.11 5.58 7.72
C ASP A 134 -18.88 6.88 7.44
N THR A 135 -18.30 8.05 7.75
CA THR A 135 -18.90 9.36 7.46
C THR A 135 -18.74 9.80 6.00
N CYS A 136 -18.03 9.02 5.17
CA CYS A 136 -17.89 9.28 3.72
C CYS A 136 -19.24 9.19 2.94
N GLY A 137 -20.32 8.73 3.57
CA GLY A 137 -21.62 8.54 2.91
C GLY A 137 -21.83 7.18 2.24
N GLY A 138 -21.15 6.14 2.72
CA GLY A 138 -21.31 4.76 2.21
C GLY A 138 -20.32 3.73 2.75
N CYS A 139 -19.18 4.17 3.27
CA CYS A 139 -18.08 3.34 3.75
C CYS A 139 -18.37 2.67 5.10
N ASP A 140 -17.51 1.70 5.48
CA ASP A 140 -17.69 0.83 6.65
C ASP A 140 -16.67 1.06 7.79
N GLY A 141 -15.85 2.11 7.75
CA GLY A 141 -14.85 2.44 8.77
C GLY A 141 -15.44 3.14 9.99
N THR A 142 -15.98 2.38 10.96
CA THR A 142 -16.60 2.99 12.16
C THR A 142 -15.57 3.60 13.13
N ALA A 143 -16.03 4.55 13.96
CA ALA A 143 -15.21 5.18 15.01
C ALA A 143 -14.51 4.17 15.93
N ALA A 144 -15.19 3.08 16.28
CA ALA A 144 -14.64 2.01 17.11
C ALA A 144 -13.51 1.25 16.38
N GLY A 145 -13.71 0.97 15.08
CA GLY A 145 -12.69 0.36 14.23
C GLY A 145 -11.45 1.24 14.10
N ILE A 146 -11.62 2.53 13.83
CA ILE A 146 -10.51 3.50 13.73
C ILE A 146 -9.74 3.59 15.05
N THR A 147 -10.44 3.63 16.18
CA THR A 147 -9.79 3.61 17.51
C THR A 147 -8.95 2.35 17.70
N ALA A 148 -9.45 1.18 17.30
CA ALA A 148 -8.72 -0.08 17.38
C ALA A 148 -7.51 -0.11 16.42
N ILE A 149 -7.65 0.44 15.22
CA ILE A 149 -6.56 0.58 14.23
C ILE A 149 -5.43 1.45 14.81
N ASN A 150 -5.78 2.62 15.35
CA ASN A 150 -4.82 3.56 15.97
C ASN A 150 -4.09 2.95 17.17
N ALA A 151 -4.75 2.06 17.92
CA ALA A 151 -4.12 1.34 19.02
C ALA A 151 -3.01 0.36 18.55
N ARG A 152 -2.98 -0.03 17.28
CA ARG A 152 -1.99 -0.94 16.67
C ARG A 152 -0.83 -0.21 15.98
N LYS A 153 -0.64 1.11 16.18
CA LYS A 153 0.38 1.91 15.47
C LYS A 153 1.80 1.32 15.48
N ASP A 154 2.20 0.68 16.59
CA ASP A 154 3.53 0.08 16.70
C ASP A 154 3.67 -1.17 15.81
N ASP A 155 2.57 -1.92 15.63
CA ASP A 155 2.52 -3.05 14.70
C ASP A 155 2.54 -2.59 13.24
N PHE A 156 1.85 -1.49 12.91
CA PHE A 156 1.94 -0.87 11.58
C PHE A 156 3.37 -0.44 11.27
N LYS A 157 4.05 0.21 12.21
CA LYS A 157 5.47 0.57 12.08
C LYS A 157 6.35 -0.67 11.89
N ALA A 158 6.16 -1.71 12.69
CA ALA A 158 6.93 -2.95 12.57
C ALA A 158 6.71 -3.64 11.22
N PHE A 159 5.47 -3.69 10.73
CA PHE A 159 5.12 -4.23 9.42
C PHE A 159 5.74 -3.42 8.27
N PHE A 160 5.64 -2.09 8.35
CA PHE A 160 6.19 -1.20 7.33
C PHE A 160 7.71 -1.34 7.23
N ASN A 161 8.41 -1.30 8.36
CA ASN A 161 9.87 -1.48 8.41
C ASN A 161 10.34 -2.91 8.09
N ALA A 162 9.42 -3.88 8.04
CA ALA A 162 9.66 -5.22 7.52
C ALA A 162 9.50 -5.30 5.98
N GLY A 163 9.16 -4.18 5.31
CA GLY A 163 8.98 -4.08 3.86
C GLY A 163 7.55 -4.25 3.38
N GLY A 164 6.54 -4.19 4.27
CA GLY A 164 5.13 -4.25 3.91
C GLY A 164 4.55 -2.86 3.62
N GLY A 165 3.82 -2.69 2.50
CA GLY A 165 3.26 -1.38 2.15
C GLY A 165 2.00 -1.00 2.92
N ILE A 166 1.68 0.29 3.01
CA ILE A 166 0.43 0.77 3.65
C ILE A 166 -0.32 1.67 2.67
N PHE A 167 -1.61 1.41 2.50
CA PHE A 167 -2.54 2.28 1.79
C PHE A 167 -3.69 2.67 2.74
N ALA A 168 -3.73 3.94 3.14
CA ALA A 168 -4.78 4.51 3.97
C ALA A 168 -5.77 5.28 3.08
N LEU A 169 -7.04 4.89 3.12
CA LEU A 169 -8.11 5.55 2.35
C LEU A 169 -8.63 6.79 3.11
N ALA A 170 -9.87 7.23 2.85
CA ALA A 170 -10.37 8.52 3.30
C ALA A 170 -10.72 8.53 4.81
N GLY A 171 -10.27 9.57 5.52
CA GLY A 171 -10.65 9.82 6.91
C GLY A 171 -11.96 10.58 7.10
N ALA A 172 -12.47 11.20 6.03
CA ALA A 172 -13.74 11.95 6.00
C ALA A 172 -13.94 12.91 7.21
N GLU A 173 -15.04 12.82 7.94
CA GLU A 173 -15.29 13.70 9.09
C GLU A 173 -14.48 13.34 10.33
N ARG A 174 -13.79 12.19 10.36
CA ARG A 174 -12.84 11.81 11.43
C ARG A 174 -11.39 11.99 11.03
N ARG A 175 -11.13 12.73 9.95
CA ARG A 175 -9.78 12.99 9.41
C ARG A 175 -8.75 13.47 10.43
N ASP A 176 -9.17 14.10 11.53
CA ASP A 176 -8.29 14.54 12.63
C ASP A 176 -7.70 13.39 13.47
N THR A 177 -8.29 12.18 13.40
CA THR A 177 -7.86 11.00 14.18
C THR A 177 -7.67 9.76 13.32
N TYR A 178 -8.21 9.74 12.11
CA TYR A 178 -8.22 8.56 11.24
C TYR A 178 -6.82 8.01 10.96
N TYR A 179 -5.82 8.87 10.73
CA TYR A 179 -4.48 8.47 10.33
C TYR A 179 -3.49 8.25 11.49
N ASP A 180 -3.92 8.26 12.76
CA ASP A 180 -3.02 8.19 13.93
C ASP A 180 -2.24 6.86 14.06
N PHE A 181 -2.58 5.85 13.26
CA PHE A 181 -1.84 4.60 13.15
C PHE A 181 -0.51 4.71 12.38
N VAL A 182 -0.25 5.84 11.71
CA VAL A 182 1.02 6.18 11.03
C VAL A 182 1.49 7.59 11.40
N PRO A 183 2.81 7.88 11.37
CA PRO A 183 3.32 9.18 11.83
C PRO A 183 3.25 10.25 10.72
N LEU A 184 2.05 10.76 10.45
CA LEU A 184 1.81 11.87 9.52
C LEU A 184 1.89 13.24 10.21
N SER A 185 2.78 13.39 11.19
CA SER A 185 2.88 14.61 11.99
C SER A 185 3.09 15.85 11.11
N GLY A 186 2.23 16.86 11.27
CA GLY A 186 2.27 18.09 10.49
C GLY A 186 1.46 18.06 9.19
N LEU A 187 0.93 16.90 8.80
CA LEU A 187 0.02 16.75 7.65
C LEU A 187 -1.41 16.76 8.16
N ALA A 188 -1.85 17.91 8.66
CA ALA A 188 -3.23 18.06 9.10
C ALA A 188 -4.16 17.78 7.93
N ALA A 189 -5.12 16.89 8.16
CA ALA A 189 -6.15 16.66 7.19
C ALA A 189 -7.13 17.84 7.19
N ALA A 190 -7.51 18.30 6.01
CA ALA A 190 -8.32 19.49 5.82
C ALA A 190 -9.58 19.17 5.01
N ALA A 191 -10.50 20.15 4.93
CA ALA A 191 -11.61 20.07 4.00
C ALA A 191 -11.10 20.18 2.57
N VAL A 192 -11.72 19.44 1.67
CA VAL A 192 -11.36 19.36 0.25
C VAL A 192 -12.01 20.46 -0.59
N SER A 193 -11.33 20.95 -1.63
CA SER A 193 -11.83 21.99 -2.54
C SER A 193 -11.74 21.57 -4.03
N PRO A 194 -12.69 20.79 -4.57
CA PRO A 194 -12.64 20.37 -5.99
C PRO A 194 -12.64 21.56 -6.96
N PRO A 195 -12.15 21.41 -8.22
CA PRO A 195 -11.67 20.17 -8.84
C PRO A 195 -10.26 19.77 -8.43
N PHE A 196 -9.87 18.56 -8.82
CA PHE A 196 -8.55 17.97 -8.61
C PHE A 196 -7.69 18.05 -9.86
N THR A 197 -6.39 18.22 -9.65
CA THR A 197 -5.38 18.20 -10.71
C THR A 197 -4.30 17.19 -10.34
N VAL A 198 -4.10 16.19 -11.19
CA VAL A 198 -3.05 15.18 -11.02
C VAL A 198 -1.69 15.83 -11.27
N THR A 199 -0.72 15.54 -10.39
CA THR A 199 0.64 16.06 -10.50
C THR A 199 1.46 15.30 -11.55
N ALA A 200 2.71 15.72 -11.77
CA ALA A 200 3.63 14.96 -12.61
C ALA A 200 3.91 13.57 -12.01
N GLU A 201 4.06 13.49 -10.69
CA GLU A 201 4.27 12.26 -9.95
C GLU A 201 3.07 11.33 -10.03
N GLY A 202 1.84 11.85 -9.91
CA GLY A 202 0.62 11.06 -10.10
C GLY A 202 0.47 10.54 -11.54
N THR A 203 0.73 11.41 -12.52
CA THR A 203 0.72 11.04 -13.94
C THR A 203 1.75 9.94 -14.23
N ALA A 204 2.92 9.98 -13.60
CA ALA A 204 3.95 8.96 -13.75
C ALA A 204 3.54 7.58 -13.21
N LEU A 205 2.57 7.52 -12.28
CA LEU A 205 1.96 6.28 -11.83
C LEU A 205 0.79 5.82 -12.72
N GLY A 206 0.36 6.65 -13.67
CA GLY A 206 -0.75 6.39 -14.58
C GLY A 206 -2.10 6.94 -14.12
N ILE A 207 -2.13 7.78 -13.08
CA ILE A 207 -3.35 8.44 -12.60
C ILE A 207 -3.74 9.53 -13.61
N THR A 208 -5.04 9.68 -13.86
CA THR A 208 -5.57 10.70 -14.76
C THR A 208 -6.50 11.68 -14.05
N ASP A 209 -6.59 12.93 -14.54
CA ASP A 209 -7.54 13.91 -14.00
C ASP A 209 -8.99 13.42 -14.02
N ALA A 210 -9.35 12.58 -15.01
CA ALA A 210 -10.69 12.01 -15.10
C ALA A 210 -11.00 11.04 -13.95
N GLU A 211 -10.00 10.26 -13.50
CA GLU A 211 -10.15 9.36 -12.36
C GLU A 211 -10.18 10.12 -11.04
N ALA A 212 -9.30 11.11 -10.88
CA ALA A 212 -9.26 12.02 -9.75
C ALA A 212 -10.60 12.74 -9.54
N ASN A 213 -11.22 13.22 -10.64
CA ASN A 213 -12.45 14.02 -10.58
C ASN A 213 -13.76 13.24 -10.74
N CYS A 214 -13.74 11.90 -10.85
CA CYS A 214 -14.99 11.19 -11.15
C CYS A 214 -16.01 11.23 -10.00
N CYS A 215 -15.52 11.36 -8.77
CA CYS A 215 -16.22 10.90 -7.59
C CYS A 215 -15.90 11.80 -6.38
N PRO A 216 -16.79 11.84 -5.37
CA PRO A 216 -16.55 12.58 -4.14
C PRO A 216 -15.19 12.27 -3.50
N THR A 217 -14.69 13.25 -2.75
CA THR A 217 -13.45 13.19 -1.97
C THR A 217 -13.77 13.84 -0.64
N HIS A 218 -13.16 13.36 0.45
CA HIS A 218 -13.66 13.68 1.79
C HIS A 218 -12.66 14.40 2.68
N ASN A 219 -11.37 14.35 2.36
CA ASN A 219 -10.35 15.14 3.04
C ASN A 219 -9.18 15.47 2.12
N ALA A 220 -8.49 16.54 2.44
CA ALA A 220 -7.21 16.93 1.85
C ALA A 220 -6.11 16.79 2.91
N PHE A 221 -4.86 17.01 2.53
CA PHE A 221 -3.69 17.09 3.40
C PHE A 221 -2.98 18.41 3.16
N ALA A 222 -2.38 18.97 4.21
CA ALA A 222 -1.36 19.99 4.01
C ALA A 222 -0.24 19.44 3.11
N ASN A 223 0.36 20.31 2.28
CA ASN A 223 1.45 19.90 1.39
C ASN A 223 2.62 19.34 2.21
N PRO A 224 3.00 18.07 1.98
CA PRO A 224 3.96 17.42 2.83
C PRO A 224 5.40 17.81 2.45
N PRO A 225 6.34 17.80 3.42
CA PRO A 225 7.76 17.87 3.11
C PRO A 225 8.26 16.51 2.58
N ASP A 226 9.51 16.49 2.12
CA ASP A 226 10.23 15.23 1.90
C ASP A 226 10.12 14.30 3.14
N PRO A 227 9.97 12.98 2.95
CA PRO A 227 10.14 12.24 1.69
C PRO A 227 8.85 12.03 0.90
N PHE A 228 7.77 12.75 1.24
CA PHE A 228 6.50 12.58 0.56
C PHE A 228 6.48 13.29 -0.80
N VAL A 229 5.69 12.74 -1.70
CA VAL A 229 5.27 13.36 -2.95
C VAL A 229 3.76 13.54 -2.94
N VAL A 230 3.28 14.55 -3.67
CA VAL A 230 1.86 14.79 -3.92
C VAL A 230 1.50 14.16 -5.26
N LEU A 231 0.48 13.31 -5.29
CA LEU A 231 0.02 12.65 -6.53
C LEU A 231 -1.11 13.42 -7.22
N GLU A 232 -1.89 14.17 -6.45
CA GLU A 232 -2.89 15.10 -6.95
C GLU A 232 -3.18 16.19 -5.91
N SER A 233 -3.70 17.32 -6.37
CA SER A 233 -4.06 18.47 -5.54
C SER A 233 -5.42 19.02 -5.89
N ASP A 234 -6.11 19.58 -4.90
CA ASP A 234 -7.34 20.32 -5.07
C ASP A 234 -7.11 21.76 -5.59
N SER A 235 -8.21 22.47 -5.81
CA SER A 235 -8.19 23.86 -6.30
C SER A 235 -7.69 24.87 -5.27
N ALA A 236 -7.59 24.49 -3.99
CA ALA A 236 -6.96 25.28 -2.93
C ALA A 236 -5.44 25.03 -2.85
N GLY A 237 -4.91 24.07 -3.62
CA GLY A 237 -3.50 23.69 -3.65
C GLY A 237 -3.10 22.83 -2.46
N LEU A 238 -4.05 22.16 -1.81
CA LEU A 238 -3.79 21.10 -0.84
C LEU A 238 -3.50 19.79 -1.58
N ALA A 239 -2.96 18.80 -0.87
CA ALA A 239 -2.67 17.49 -1.44
C ALA A 239 -3.81 16.53 -1.12
N GLU A 240 -4.36 15.83 -2.11
CA GLU A 240 -5.48 14.92 -1.91
C GLU A 240 -5.00 13.50 -1.72
N THR A 241 -3.94 13.17 -2.46
CA THR A 241 -3.22 11.92 -2.31
C THR A 241 -1.74 12.21 -2.13
N ILE A 242 -1.20 11.74 -1.01
CA ILE A 242 0.23 11.80 -0.67
C ILE A 242 0.83 10.40 -0.70
N ALA A 243 2.10 10.30 -1.07
CA ALA A 243 2.80 9.03 -1.09
C ALA A 243 4.26 9.19 -0.64
N ALA A 244 4.82 8.15 -0.06
CA ALA A 244 6.26 8.05 0.19
C ALA A 244 6.74 6.69 -0.29
N PHE A 245 7.78 6.68 -1.13
CA PHE A 245 8.27 5.46 -1.78
C PHE A 245 9.67 5.12 -1.33
N ASP A 246 9.91 3.83 -1.13
CA ASP A 246 11.19 3.31 -0.69
C ASP A 246 11.72 3.99 0.60
N VAL A 247 10.84 4.13 1.59
CA VAL A 247 11.12 4.76 2.88
C VAL A 247 10.98 3.78 4.06
N VAL A 248 11.39 4.22 5.25
CA VAL A 248 11.13 3.56 6.54
C VAL A 248 10.42 4.52 7.50
N ILE A 249 9.80 3.97 8.54
CA ILE A 249 9.27 4.76 9.66
C ILE A 249 10.30 4.79 10.78
N GLY A 250 10.97 5.91 10.95
CA GLY A 250 12.00 6.16 11.94
C GLY A 250 11.51 6.83 13.23
N GLY A 251 12.37 7.66 13.82
CA GLY A 251 12.07 8.43 15.04
C GLY A 251 11.38 9.76 14.75
N GLY A 252 11.57 10.30 13.54
CA GLY A 252 10.98 11.57 13.10
C GLY A 252 9.78 11.44 12.18
N GLY A 253 9.37 10.21 11.84
CA GLY A 253 8.31 9.94 10.86
C GLY A 253 8.82 9.08 9.72
N PHE A 254 8.37 9.37 8.49
CA PHE A 254 8.88 8.70 7.29
C PHE A 254 10.25 9.28 6.90
N GLU A 255 11.21 8.40 6.66
CA GLU A 255 12.61 8.75 6.41
C GLU A 255 13.13 7.99 5.18
N THR A 256 13.91 8.66 4.32
CA THR A 256 14.62 7.95 3.24
C THR A 256 15.76 7.13 3.83
N THR A 257 15.88 5.88 3.39
CA THR A 257 17.05 5.09 3.77
C THR A 257 18.24 5.58 2.97
N THR A 258 19.11 6.36 3.59
CA THR A 258 20.41 6.68 2.98
C THR A 258 21.20 5.40 2.98
N THR A 259 21.12 4.63 1.87
CA THR A 259 21.97 3.46 1.68
C THR A 259 23.40 3.98 1.65
N THR A 260 24.05 3.94 2.82
CA THR A 260 25.48 4.19 2.93
C THR A 260 26.12 3.02 2.21
N THR A 261 26.32 3.19 0.89
CA THR A 261 27.06 2.26 0.07
C THR A 261 28.45 2.26 0.64
N THR A 262 28.68 1.39 1.63
CA THR A 262 30.00 1.15 2.16
C THR A 262 30.72 0.48 1.03
N THR A 263 31.39 1.28 0.20
CA THR A 263 32.26 0.79 -0.85
C THR A 263 33.35 0.05 -0.11
N THR A 264 33.13 -1.23 0.15
CA THR A 264 34.15 -2.14 0.64
C THR A 264 35.15 -2.15 -0.49
N THR A 265 36.20 -1.34 -0.36
CA THR A 265 37.33 -1.36 -1.28
C THR A 265 37.80 -2.79 -1.24
N ALA A 266 37.55 -3.53 -2.33
CA ALA A 266 38.06 -4.88 -2.46
C ALA A 266 39.57 -4.80 -2.14
N PRO A 267 40.10 -5.64 -1.23
CA PRO A 267 41.53 -5.65 -0.98
C PRO A 267 42.22 -5.79 -2.33
N THR A 268 42.99 -4.78 -2.69
CA THR A 268 43.68 -4.74 -3.98
C THR A 268 44.69 -5.88 -3.97
N THR A 269 44.32 -7.02 -4.55
CA THR A 269 45.29 -8.07 -4.87
C THR A 269 46.17 -7.50 -5.97
N THR A 270 47.33 -6.99 -5.59
CA THR A 270 48.38 -6.54 -6.52
C THR A 270 48.90 -7.74 -7.31
N THR A 271 48.25 -8.05 -8.42
CA THR A 271 48.83 -8.89 -9.46
C THR A 271 49.57 -7.99 -10.44
N SER A 272 50.89 -7.95 -10.30
CA SER A 272 51.81 -7.26 -11.21
C SER A 272 51.65 -7.82 -12.63
N THR A 273 50.88 -7.13 -13.47
CA THR A 273 50.77 -7.44 -14.90
C THR A 273 51.68 -6.49 -15.69
N ALA A 274 52.49 -7.08 -16.57
CA ALA A 274 53.44 -6.39 -17.45
C ALA A 274 52.77 -5.32 -18.34
N PRO A 275 53.51 -4.27 -18.76
CA PRO A 275 52.96 -3.19 -19.55
C PRO A 275 52.60 -3.67 -20.97
N THR A 276 51.31 -3.68 -21.29
CA THR A 276 50.83 -3.85 -22.67
C THR A 276 50.55 -2.49 -23.28
N THR A 277 51.25 -2.23 -24.39
CA THR A 277 51.20 -1.00 -25.18
C THR A 277 49.78 -0.73 -25.72
N THR A 278 49.24 0.44 -25.40
CA THR A 278 47.94 0.91 -25.88
C THR A 278 48.06 1.49 -27.29
N THR A 279 47.36 0.90 -28.28
CA THR A 279 47.10 1.55 -29.57
C THR A 279 45.83 2.38 -29.44
N ALA A 280 45.97 3.71 -29.56
CA ALA A 280 44.87 4.65 -29.53
C ALA A 280 44.09 4.62 -30.86
N THR A 281 42.82 4.20 -30.81
CA THR A 281 41.88 4.38 -31.91
C THR A 281 41.08 5.65 -31.68
N SER A 282 41.32 6.65 -32.53
CA SER A 282 40.58 7.90 -32.61
C SER A 282 39.15 7.64 -33.13
N VAL A 283 38.14 7.88 -32.29
CA VAL A 283 36.73 7.87 -32.68
C VAL A 283 36.32 9.28 -33.13
N ALA A 284 35.79 9.39 -34.34
CA ALA A 284 35.32 10.64 -34.93
C ALA A 284 34.04 11.15 -34.24
N PRO A 285 33.85 12.49 -34.14
CA PRO A 285 32.67 13.08 -33.50
C PRO A 285 31.41 12.86 -34.37
N SER A 286 30.36 12.30 -33.77
CA SER A 286 29.04 12.20 -34.42
C SER A 286 28.32 13.54 -34.37
N THR A 287 27.92 14.05 -35.53
CA THR A 287 27.05 15.23 -35.66
C THR A 287 25.62 14.85 -35.28
N THR A 288 25.16 15.30 -34.12
CA THR A 288 23.75 15.20 -33.70
C THR A 288 22.94 16.29 -34.37
N THR A 289 21.97 15.89 -35.19
CA THR A 289 20.95 16.77 -35.79
C THR A 289 19.98 17.24 -34.70
N PRO A 290 19.68 18.55 -34.60
CA PRO A 290 18.73 19.05 -33.61
C PRO A 290 17.30 18.53 -33.88
N PRO A 291 16.50 18.31 -32.82
CA PRO A 291 15.12 17.86 -32.97
C PRO A 291 14.25 18.93 -33.67
N PRO A 292 13.20 18.50 -34.39
CA PRO A 292 12.27 19.41 -35.04
C PRO A 292 11.50 20.26 -34.00
N PRO A 293 11.09 21.49 -34.35
CA PRO A 293 10.30 22.33 -33.46
C PRO A 293 8.93 21.68 -33.15
N PRO A 294 8.38 21.94 -31.95
CA PRO A 294 7.07 21.42 -31.57
C PRO A 294 5.96 21.98 -32.48
N PRO A 295 4.88 21.22 -32.72
CA PRO A 295 3.74 21.68 -33.49
C PRO A 295 3.05 22.87 -32.79
N PRO A 296 2.41 23.78 -33.56
CA PRO A 296 1.68 24.91 -32.99
C PRO A 296 0.52 24.44 -32.11
N ALA A 297 0.31 25.17 -31.01
CA ALA A 297 -0.77 24.91 -30.08
C ALA A 297 -2.15 25.02 -30.78
N PRO A 298 -3.10 24.13 -30.44
CA PRO A 298 -4.45 24.22 -30.97
C PRO A 298 -5.15 25.52 -30.51
N PRO A 299 -6.06 26.06 -31.33
CA PRO A 299 -6.80 27.27 -30.97
C PRO A 299 -7.65 27.04 -29.72
N ALA A 300 -7.65 28.03 -28.82
CA ALA A 300 -8.45 28.01 -27.60
C ALA A 300 -9.94 27.85 -27.94
N VAL A 301 -10.57 26.83 -27.35
CA VAL A 301 -12.02 26.61 -27.43
C VAL A 301 -12.71 27.67 -26.57
N PRO A 302 -13.73 28.39 -27.09
CA PRO A 302 -14.47 29.36 -26.29
C PRO A 302 -15.20 28.62 -25.16
N VAL A 303 -14.95 29.04 -23.92
CA VAL A 303 -15.71 28.57 -22.75
C VAL A 303 -17.13 29.12 -22.88
N GLY A 304 -18.08 28.23 -23.17
CA GLY A 304 -19.50 28.53 -23.21
C GLY A 304 -20.02 28.91 -21.84
N GLY A 305 -20.77 30.01 -21.78
CA GLY A 305 -21.28 30.61 -20.56
C GLY A 305 -22.14 29.67 -19.72
N ALA A 306 -22.02 29.83 -18.40
CA ALA A 306 -22.83 29.16 -17.39
C ALA A 306 -24.32 29.44 -17.61
N ALA A 307 -25.11 28.38 -17.73
CA ALA A 307 -26.55 28.45 -17.62
C ALA A 307 -26.92 28.46 -16.13
N ASP A 308 -27.56 29.56 -15.73
CA ASP A 308 -28.15 29.79 -14.43
C ASP A 308 -29.35 28.84 -14.25
N PHE A 309 -29.31 27.96 -13.24
CA PHE A 309 -30.42 27.07 -12.89
C PHE A 309 -30.86 27.37 -11.46
N THR A 310 -31.90 28.20 -11.33
CA THR A 310 -32.72 28.33 -10.13
C THR A 310 -33.97 27.47 -10.30
N GLY A 311 -34.11 26.44 -9.46
CA GLY A 311 -35.31 25.60 -9.31
C GLY A 311 -35.34 25.01 -7.91
#